data_AF-A0A1V6K5K4-F1
#
_entry.id   AF-A0A1V6K5K4-F1
#
_cell.length_a   1.000
_cell.length_b   1.000
_cell.length_c   1.000
_cell.angle_alpha   90.00
_cell.angle_beta   90.00
_cell.angle_gamma   90.00
#
_symmetry.space_group_name_H-M   'P 1'
#
loop_
_entity.id
_entity.type
_entity.pdbx_description
1 polymer ?
#
loop_
_entity_poly.entity_id
_entity_poly.type
_entity_poly.pdbx_seq_one_letter_code
_entity_poly.pdbx_strand_id
1 'polypeptide(L)'
;MTPIHRGMTALLTLAAASCGTGVPHSGTWLARTVSDTLTILDIHEGWRSLDPASREGFRSDSNPGRAYVEVAAYRSVIESAVREAGYLETPRISSMQRSWLRTEAATAMRRILEAQETSLISGEGLSSSVIRPDHRLWISLSRSGFAPASMGPFLLFELPPDLAGSFGGAVPGTRADAGDGFIYLLDSVETSLPEGPGMSLPGGVAVDTVSVPEIIQGRVRFRFCDELARLWAGGTVGVDTVLMDGLASLYADQAPIGELSGPLLVCGYGTWTPDEIAMEVEFFRTRFPFTPSNRQWMRFVIDNILQQSLFAAMLQDSAPDAYDSLEMESKIYALSISFDAIRSDSVLSRLDPALAHDPAVVSRATDAWLSRLAGRYGLELNEEALAALPVDPDGWVPFQE
;
A
#
# COMPACT_ATOMS: atom_id res chain seq x y z
N MET A 1 39.92 5.19 53.99
CA MET A 1 39.36 6.54 54.20
C MET A 1 39.96 7.45 53.13
N THR A 2 39.47 7.31 51.88
CA THR A 2 38.44 8.13 51.19
C THR A 2 39.03 9.33 50.46
N PRO A 3 39.29 9.23 49.13
CA PRO A 3 39.42 10.38 48.27
C PRO A 3 38.06 10.68 47.62
N ILE A 4 37.22 11.48 48.29
CA ILE A 4 35.96 11.99 47.72
C ILE A 4 36.20 13.24 46.86
N HIS A 5 37.41 13.79 46.83
CA HIS A 5 37.71 15.06 46.14
C HIS A 5 38.24 14.96 44.70
N ARG A 6 38.22 13.78 44.05
CA ARG A 6 38.62 13.65 42.63
C ARG A 6 37.45 13.49 41.64
N GLY A 7 36.25 13.13 42.10
CA GLY A 7 35.08 12.98 41.23
C GLY A 7 34.38 14.30 40.88
N MET A 8 34.34 15.24 41.84
CA MET A 8 33.66 16.53 41.63
C MET A 8 34.45 17.49 40.73
N THR A 9 35.78 17.39 40.74
CA THR A 9 36.65 18.19 39.87
C THR A 9 36.61 17.70 38.42
N ALA A 10 36.36 16.40 38.18
CA ALA A 10 36.17 15.84 36.85
C ALA A 10 34.79 16.20 36.26
N LEU A 11 33.74 16.23 37.08
CA LEU A 11 32.41 16.72 36.70
C LEU A 11 32.39 18.24 36.45
N LEU A 12 33.17 19.03 37.20
CA LEU A 12 33.30 20.47 36.98
C LEU A 12 34.29 20.84 35.86
N THR A 13 35.23 19.97 35.48
CA THR A 13 36.06 20.18 34.27
C THR A 13 35.35 19.76 32.99
N LEU A 14 34.39 18.82 33.03
CA LEU A 14 33.44 18.59 31.94
C LEU A 14 32.43 19.74 31.77
N ALA A 15 32.12 20.48 32.84
CA ALA A 15 31.27 21.67 32.78
C ALA A 15 32.02 22.97 32.40
N ALA A 16 33.36 22.96 32.37
CA ALA A 16 34.19 24.15 32.13
C ALA A 16 35.01 24.09 30.81
N ALA A 17 34.81 23.06 29.98
CA ALA A 17 35.47 22.92 28.68
C ALA A 17 34.66 23.43 27.48
N SER A 18 33.44 23.96 27.65
CA SER A 18 32.63 24.50 26.53
C SER A 18 32.64 26.03 26.39
N CYS A 19 33.49 26.74 27.15
CA CYS A 19 33.80 28.14 26.85
C CYS A 19 34.91 28.22 25.80
N GLY A 20 34.57 27.95 24.53
CA GLY A 20 35.49 28.15 23.41
C GLY A 20 35.14 27.29 22.20
N THR A 21 34.56 27.92 21.18
CA THR A 21 34.27 27.39 19.83
C THR A 21 33.11 26.38 19.69
N GLY A 22 32.01 26.61 20.41
CA GLY A 22 30.66 26.87 19.86
C GLY A 22 30.07 26.08 18.68
N VAL A 23 30.52 24.87 18.36
CA VAL A 23 29.88 24.02 17.34
C VAL A 23 29.28 22.79 18.03
N PRO A 24 27.95 22.65 18.05
CA PRO A 24 27.28 21.45 18.57
C PRO A 24 27.75 20.17 17.84
N HIS A 25 28.13 19.12 18.58
CA HIS A 25 28.52 17.82 18.01
C HIS A 25 27.29 16.95 17.70
N SER A 26 27.46 15.89 16.90
CA SER A 26 26.37 15.00 16.43
C SER A 26 25.41 14.51 17.52
N GLY A 27 25.93 14.09 18.68
CA GLY A 27 25.13 13.67 19.84
C GLY A 27 24.48 14.78 20.69
N THR A 28 24.57 16.05 20.30
CA THR A 28 23.93 17.15 21.06
C THR A 28 22.41 17.00 20.93
N TRP A 29 21.70 16.96 22.06
CA TRP A 29 20.24 16.88 22.05
C TRP A 29 19.64 18.24 21.63
N LEU A 30 18.66 18.20 20.74
CA LEU A 30 17.91 19.36 20.26
C LEU A 30 16.50 19.40 20.84
N ALA A 31 15.88 18.25 21.00
CA ALA A 31 14.58 18.10 21.64
C ALA A 31 14.56 16.82 22.46
N ARG A 32 13.81 16.79 23.56
CA ARG A 32 13.58 15.58 24.34
C ARG A 32 12.17 15.52 24.85
N THR A 33 11.69 14.30 25.05
CA THR A 33 10.43 13.99 25.73
C THR A 33 10.75 13.04 26.90
N VAL A 34 9.74 12.62 27.64
CA VAL A 34 9.90 11.58 28.68
C VAL A 34 10.38 10.24 28.14
N SER A 35 10.16 9.96 26.86
CA SER A 35 10.42 8.66 26.22
C SER A 35 11.54 8.69 25.19
N ASP A 36 11.96 9.88 24.75
CA ASP A 36 12.80 10.02 23.55
C ASP A 36 13.73 11.24 23.65
N THR A 37 14.84 11.22 22.91
CA THR A 37 15.79 12.34 22.81
C THR A 37 16.29 12.44 21.38
N LEU A 38 15.93 13.52 20.70
CA LEU A 38 16.33 13.81 19.34
C LEU A 38 17.65 14.57 19.34
N THR A 39 18.66 13.99 18.71
CA THR A 39 19.98 14.58 18.56
C THR A 39 20.13 15.34 17.23
N ILE A 40 21.22 16.08 17.06
CA ILE A 40 21.56 16.70 15.78
C ILE A 40 21.65 15.68 14.66
N LEU A 41 22.22 14.50 14.94
CA LEU A 41 22.34 13.44 13.95
C LEU A 41 20.96 12.96 13.49
N ASP A 42 20.06 12.66 14.42
CA ASP A 42 18.71 12.17 14.11
C ASP A 42 17.94 13.18 13.25
N ILE A 43 18.01 14.46 13.62
CA ILE A 43 17.35 15.53 12.88
C ILE A 43 18.01 15.75 11.51
N HIS A 44 19.34 15.68 11.41
CA HIS A 44 20.03 15.84 10.12
C HIS A 44 19.68 14.70 9.15
N GLU A 45 19.70 13.46 9.61
CA GLU A 45 19.33 12.29 8.80
C GLU A 45 17.86 12.36 8.38
N GLY A 46 16.97 12.72 9.30
CA GLY A 46 15.57 12.98 9.00
C GLY A 46 15.39 14.05 7.92
N TRP A 47 16.08 15.18 8.04
CA TRP A 47 16.02 16.28 7.07
C TRP A 47 16.49 15.84 5.67
N ARG A 48 17.59 15.08 5.62
CA ARG A 48 18.16 14.54 4.36
C ARG A 48 17.22 13.56 3.67
N SER A 49 16.41 12.82 4.44
CA SER A 49 15.44 11.86 3.92
C SER A 49 14.21 12.49 3.28
N LEU A 50 13.93 13.77 3.56
CA LEU A 50 12.78 14.47 2.99
C LEU A 50 12.93 14.68 1.47
N ASP A 51 11.83 14.48 0.76
CA ASP A 51 11.73 14.85 -0.64
C ASP A 51 11.84 16.39 -0.82
N PRO A 52 12.18 16.87 -2.03
CA PRO A 52 12.37 18.30 -2.28
C PRO A 52 11.14 19.17 -1.96
N ALA A 53 9.92 18.68 -2.18
CA ALA A 53 8.71 19.46 -1.93
C ALA A 53 8.46 19.61 -0.42
N SER A 54 8.66 18.53 0.35
CA SER A 54 8.57 18.58 1.82
C SER A 54 9.60 19.55 2.44
N ARG A 55 10.84 19.55 1.94
CA ARG A 55 11.87 20.51 2.40
C ARG A 55 11.52 21.96 2.09
N GLU A 56 10.93 22.22 0.92
CA GLU A 56 10.52 23.57 0.55
C GLU A 56 9.44 24.13 1.48
N GLY A 57 8.55 23.26 1.99
CA GLY A 57 7.59 23.63 3.03
C GLY A 57 8.25 24.28 4.25
N PHE A 58 9.33 23.68 4.77
CA PHE A 58 10.08 24.24 5.91
C PHE A 58 10.91 25.46 5.54
N ARG A 59 11.47 25.52 4.33
CA ARG A 59 12.28 26.66 3.85
C ARG A 59 11.50 27.96 3.73
N SER A 60 10.17 27.88 3.66
CA SER A 60 9.30 29.05 3.71
C SER A 60 9.25 29.72 5.10
N ASP A 61 9.72 29.05 6.15
CA ASP A 61 9.83 29.61 7.49
C ASP A 61 11.06 30.52 7.64
N SER A 62 10.96 31.51 8.53
CA SER A 62 12.08 32.36 8.96
C SER A 62 13.24 31.58 9.59
N ASN A 63 12.96 30.42 10.19
CA ASN A 63 13.94 29.49 10.71
C ASN A 63 13.58 28.03 10.38
N PRO A 64 13.94 27.53 9.19
CA PRO A 64 13.58 26.19 8.72
C PRO A 64 14.05 25.08 9.65
N GLY A 65 15.26 25.21 10.21
CA GLY A 65 15.81 24.18 11.10
C GLY A 65 15.09 24.11 12.43
N ARG A 66 14.74 25.25 13.03
CA ARG A 66 13.89 25.27 14.23
C ARG A 66 12.51 24.67 13.94
N ALA A 67 11.86 25.10 12.86
CA ALA A 67 10.54 24.59 12.48
C ALA A 67 10.55 23.07 12.27
N TYR A 68 11.60 22.54 11.64
CA TYR A 68 11.75 21.10 11.45
C TYR A 68 11.96 20.34 12.77
N VAL A 69 12.81 20.85 13.67
CA VAL A 69 13.01 20.26 15.00
C VAL A 69 11.72 20.25 15.80
N GLU A 70 10.95 21.34 15.79
CA GLU A 70 9.67 21.42 16.49
C GLU A 70 8.68 20.37 15.96
N VAL A 71 8.56 20.23 14.63
CA VAL A 71 7.70 19.21 14.02
C VAL A 71 8.17 17.79 14.37
N ALA A 72 9.46 17.51 14.30
CA ALA A 72 10.01 16.22 14.68
C ALA A 72 9.76 15.89 16.16
N ALA A 73 9.88 16.88 17.04
CA ALA A 73 9.62 16.71 18.46
C ALA A 73 8.13 16.48 18.77
N TYR A 74 7.24 17.24 18.14
CA TYR A 74 5.80 17.00 18.25
C TYR A 74 5.40 15.63 17.69
N ARG A 75 6.05 15.15 16.62
CA ARG A 75 5.86 13.79 16.12
C ARG A 75 6.20 12.74 17.19
N SER A 76 7.34 12.87 17.88
CA SER A 76 7.73 11.96 18.98
C SER A 76 6.71 11.98 20.14
N VAL A 77 6.16 13.16 20.47
CA VAL A 77 5.09 13.31 21.47
C VAL A 77 3.80 12.59 21.03
N ILE A 78 3.36 12.78 19.78
CA ILE A 78 2.14 12.12 19.26
C ILE A 78 2.34 10.60 19.20
N GLU A 79 3.51 10.13 18.77
CA GLU A 79 3.84 8.70 18.75
C GLU A 79 3.75 8.09 20.15
N SER A 80 4.28 8.78 21.17
CA SER A 80 4.16 8.33 22.56
C SER A 80 2.69 8.25 22.99
N ALA A 81 1.87 9.24 22.62
CA ALA A 81 0.44 9.24 22.91
C ALA A 81 -0.32 8.11 22.20
N VAL A 82 0.02 7.85 20.94
CA VAL A 82 -0.55 6.76 20.12
C VAL A 82 -0.25 5.40 20.75
N ARG A 83 1.00 5.18 21.17
CA ARG A 83 1.42 3.94 21.82
C ARG A 83 0.74 3.77 23.18
N GLU A 84 0.72 4.81 24.01
CA GLU A 84 0.09 4.75 25.34
C GLU A 84 -1.43 4.47 25.26
N ALA A 85 -2.11 5.08 24.28
CA ALA A 85 -3.54 4.88 24.07
C ALA A 85 -3.87 3.58 23.29
N GLY A 86 -2.86 2.82 22.85
CA GLY A 86 -3.06 1.52 22.19
C GLY A 86 -3.64 1.60 20.77
N TYR A 87 -3.50 2.74 20.07
CA TYR A 87 -4.09 2.91 18.73
C TYR A 87 -3.56 1.90 17.71
N LEU A 88 -2.27 1.55 17.78
CA LEU A 88 -1.62 0.60 16.86
C LEU A 88 -2.27 -0.80 16.88
N GLU A 89 -2.84 -1.20 18.01
CA GLU A 89 -3.48 -2.51 18.22
C GLU A 89 -5.00 -2.47 18.03
N THR A 90 -5.56 -1.33 17.64
CA THR A 90 -7.00 -1.25 17.37
C THR A 90 -7.34 -2.05 16.11
N PRO A 91 -8.48 -2.77 16.06
CA PRO A 91 -8.84 -3.61 14.91
C PRO A 91 -8.80 -2.85 13.58
N ARG A 92 -9.21 -1.58 13.58
CA ARG A 92 -9.18 -0.72 12.40
C ARG A 92 -7.76 -0.49 11.89
N ILE A 93 -6.83 -0.06 12.75
CA ILE A 93 -5.46 0.26 12.36
C ILE A 93 -4.74 -1.00 11.91
N SER A 94 -4.83 -2.09 12.69
CA SER A 94 -4.21 -3.36 12.34
C SER A 94 -4.77 -3.95 11.04
N SER A 95 -6.08 -3.79 10.78
CA SER A 95 -6.67 -4.20 9.50
C SER A 95 -6.15 -3.36 8.35
N MET A 96 -6.14 -2.03 8.47
CA MET A 96 -5.64 -1.14 7.42
C MET A 96 -4.16 -1.39 7.11
N GLN A 97 -3.34 -1.68 8.14
CA GLN A 97 -1.94 -2.08 7.96
C GLN A 97 -1.81 -3.36 7.14
N ARG A 98 -2.58 -4.41 7.49
CA ARG A 98 -2.56 -5.68 6.74
C ARG A 98 -3.01 -5.51 5.30
N SER A 99 -4.08 -4.75 5.07
CA SER A 99 -4.57 -4.42 3.72
C SER A 99 -3.53 -3.63 2.91
N TRP A 100 -2.83 -2.69 3.56
CA TRP A 100 -1.74 -1.92 2.95
C TRP A 100 -0.61 -2.83 2.52
N LEU A 101 -0.06 -3.62 3.44
CA LEU A 101 1.06 -4.54 3.18
C LEU A 101 0.72 -5.49 2.03
N ARG A 102 -0.47 -6.09 2.06
CA ARG A 102 -0.91 -7.01 1.01
C ARG A 102 -1.03 -6.33 -0.36
N THR A 103 -1.51 -5.10 -0.40
CA THR A 103 -1.64 -4.31 -1.64
C THR A 103 -0.28 -3.93 -2.22
N GLU A 104 0.62 -3.42 -1.39
CA GLU A 104 1.95 -3.00 -1.84
C GLU A 104 2.80 -4.21 -2.24
N ALA A 105 2.72 -5.32 -1.50
CA ALA A 105 3.38 -6.57 -1.87
C ALA A 105 2.89 -7.11 -3.22
N ALA A 106 1.57 -7.12 -3.46
CA ALA A 106 1.02 -7.51 -4.76
C ALA A 106 1.48 -6.58 -5.90
N THR A 107 1.63 -5.27 -5.61
CA THR A 107 2.13 -4.28 -6.58
C THR A 107 3.62 -4.48 -6.88
N ALA A 108 4.43 -4.76 -5.86
CA ALA A 108 5.84 -5.09 -6.03
C ALA A 108 6.01 -6.38 -6.85
N MET A 109 5.22 -7.42 -6.57
CA MET A 109 5.25 -8.65 -7.35
C MET A 109 4.88 -8.42 -8.82
N ARG A 110 3.87 -7.58 -9.09
CA ARG A 110 3.53 -7.17 -10.46
C ARG A 110 4.73 -6.58 -11.19
N ARG A 111 5.48 -5.68 -10.55
CA ARG A 111 6.68 -5.06 -11.15
C ARG A 111 7.77 -6.10 -11.44
N ILE A 112 7.96 -7.09 -10.57
CA ILE A 112 8.89 -8.21 -10.81
C ILE A 112 8.45 -9.00 -12.05
N LEU A 113 7.16 -9.33 -12.16
CA LEU A 113 6.61 -10.05 -13.32
C LEU A 113 6.77 -9.25 -14.63
N GLU A 114 6.52 -7.95 -14.61
CA GLU A 114 6.74 -7.05 -15.75
C GLU A 114 8.22 -7.03 -16.18
N ALA A 115 9.15 -6.99 -15.22
CA ALA A 115 10.58 -7.05 -15.49
C ALA A 115 11.04 -8.41 -16.08
N GLN A 116 10.43 -9.51 -15.62
CA GLN A 116 10.66 -10.85 -16.18
C GLN A 116 10.19 -10.93 -17.64
N GLU A 117 8.95 -10.51 -17.93
CA GLU A 117 8.41 -10.48 -19.29
C GLU A 117 9.23 -9.57 -20.22
N THR A 118 9.69 -8.42 -19.73
CA THR A 118 10.57 -7.52 -20.48
C THR A 118 11.87 -8.21 -20.89
N SER A 119 12.44 -9.01 -19.99
CA SER A 119 13.69 -9.75 -20.22
C SER A 119 13.49 -10.88 -21.25
N LEU A 120 12.36 -11.60 -21.20
CA LEU A 120 12.00 -12.63 -22.17
C LEU A 120 11.84 -12.06 -23.58
N ILE A 121 11.10 -10.96 -23.71
CA ILE A 121 10.86 -10.30 -25.00
C ILE A 121 12.13 -9.66 -25.58
N SER A 122 13.04 -9.18 -24.73
CA SER A 122 14.32 -8.63 -25.20
C SER A 122 15.27 -9.72 -25.73
N GLY A 123 15.12 -10.96 -25.29
CA GLY A 123 15.90 -12.12 -25.74
C GLY A 123 15.34 -12.82 -26.98
N GLU A 124 14.02 -12.76 -27.18
CA GLU A 124 13.31 -13.34 -28.31
C GLU A 124 12.73 -12.23 -29.18
N GLY A 125 13.41 -11.90 -30.30
CA GLY A 125 12.88 -10.93 -31.25
C GLY A 125 11.44 -11.26 -31.63
N LEU A 126 10.49 -10.40 -31.25
CA LEU A 126 9.07 -10.62 -31.48
C LEU A 126 8.81 -10.84 -32.97
N SER A 127 8.40 -12.05 -33.36
CA SER A 127 7.95 -12.29 -34.73
C SER A 127 6.62 -11.55 -34.93
N SER A 128 6.56 -10.72 -35.97
CA SER A 128 5.44 -9.86 -36.35
C SER A 128 4.12 -10.59 -36.72
N SER A 129 4.05 -11.91 -36.55
CA SER A 129 2.91 -12.76 -36.92
C SER A 129 1.84 -12.92 -35.84
N VAL A 130 2.01 -12.36 -34.63
CA VAL A 130 1.15 -12.62 -33.45
C VAL A 130 0.29 -11.39 -33.05
N ILE A 131 -0.09 -10.54 -33.99
CA ILE A 131 -0.86 -9.33 -33.68
C ILE A 131 -2.13 -9.28 -34.55
N ARG A 132 -3.21 -9.85 -34.00
CA ARG A 132 -4.59 -9.57 -34.44
C ARG A 132 -5.32 -8.91 -33.26
N PRO A 133 -5.23 -7.58 -33.11
CA PRO A 133 -5.77 -6.86 -31.96
C PRO A 133 -7.31 -6.72 -31.98
N ASP A 134 -7.95 -7.19 -33.05
CA ASP A 134 -9.38 -7.09 -33.33
C ASP A 134 -10.22 -8.24 -32.72
N HIS A 135 -9.57 -9.33 -32.28
CA HIS A 135 -10.24 -10.51 -31.70
C HIS A 135 -10.01 -10.60 -30.20
N ARG A 136 -11.09 -10.48 -29.43
CA ARG A 136 -11.11 -10.61 -27.97
C ARG A 136 -11.63 -11.99 -27.58
N LEU A 137 -10.82 -12.71 -26.79
CA LEU A 137 -11.05 -14.08 -26.38
C LEU A 137 -11.62 -14.09 -24.96
N TRP A 138 -12.78 -14.74 -24.79
CA TRP A 138 -13.27 -15.15 -23.48
C TRP A 138 -12.92 -16.61 -23.24
N ILE A 139 -12.30 -16.89 -22.10
CA ILE A 139 -11.74 -18.20 -21.79
C ILE A 139 -12.25 -18.64 -20.41
N SER A 140 -12.75 -19.87 -20.31
CA SER A 140 -13.07 -20.50 -19.04
C SER A 140 -12.00 -21.51 -18.65
N LEU A 141 -11.60 -21.48 -17.39
CA LEU A 141 -10.72 -22.48 -16.79
C LEU A 141 -11.54 -23.45 -15.96
N SER A 142 -11.32 -24.75 -16.13
CA SER A 142 -12.05 -25.78 -15.40
C SER A 142 -11.14 -26.88 -14.87
N ARG A 143 -11.54 -27.49 -13.74
CA ARG A 143 -10.92 -28.69 -13.18
C ARG A 143 -12.02 -29.67 -12.80
N SER A 144 -11.78 -30.96 -13.04
CA SER A 144 -12.77 -32.01 -12.76
C SER A 144 -13.28 -31.93 -11.31
N GLY A 145 -14.61 -31.92 -11.15
CA GLY A 145 -15.28 -31.86 -9.85
C GLY A 145 -15.56 -30.43 -9.32
N PHE A 146 -15.15 -29.39 -10.03
CA PHE A 146 -15.33 -28.00 -9.61
C PHE A 146 -15.99 -27.14 -10.69
N ALA A 147 -16.58 -26.02 -10.27
CA ALA A 147 -17.20 -25.07 -11.20
C ALA A 147 -16.13 -24.36 -12.04
N PRO A 148 -16.37 -24.11 -13.33
CA PRO A 148 -15.45 -23.35 -14.17
C PRO A 148 -15.37 -21.89 -13.74
N ALA A 149 -14.20 -21.28 -13.93
CA ALA A 149 -13.96 -19.86 -13.70
C ALA A 149 -13.73 -19.16 -15.05
N SER A 150 -14.55 -18.16 -15.35
CA SER A 150 -14.44 -17.36 -16.58
C SER A 150 -13.36 -16.28 -16.43
N MET A 151 -12.63 -16.02 -17.52
CA MET A 151 -11.58 -15.01 -17.61
C MET A 151 -11.66 -14.25 -18.94
N GLY A 152 -11.17 -13.01 -18.94
CA GLY A 152 -11.06 -12.19 -20.14
C GLY A 152 -11.85 -10.88 -20.07
N PRO A 153 -11.99 -10.18 -21.22
CA PRO A 153 -11.48 -10.59 -22.53
C PRO A 153 -9.96 -10.39 -22.68
N PHE A 154 -9.28 -11.30 -23.38
CA PHE A 154 -7.85 -11.20 -23.71
C PHE A 154 -7.61 -11.15 -25.22
N LEU A 155 -6.51 -10.52 -25.61
CA LEU A 155 -5.97 -10.64 -26.97
C LEU A 155 -5.00 -11.83 -27.05
N LEU A 156 -4.83 -12.41 -28.24
CA LEU A 156 -4.02 -13.62 -28.41
C LEU A 156 -2.57 -13.45 -27.94
N PHE A 157 -1.99 -12.26 -28.10
CA PHE A 157 -0.62 -11.95 -27.67
C PHE A 157 -0.44 -11.88 -26.15
N GLU A 158 -1.55 -11.73 -25.41
CA GLU A 158 -1.55 -11.72 -23.94
C GLU A 158 -1.45 -13.14 -23.38
N LEU A 159 -1.76 -14.15 -24.18
CA LEU A 159 -1.69 -15.54 -23.75
C LEU A 159 -0.23 -16.05 -23.82
N PRO A 160 0.15 -17.01 -22.97
CA PRO A 160 1.40 -17.76 -23.13
C PRO A 160 1.50 -18.42 -24.51
N PRO A 161 2.69 -18.58 -25.10
CA PRO A 161 2.86 -19.08 -26.47
C PRO A 161 2.12 -20.40 -26.77
N ASP A 162 2.13 -21.35 -25.84
CA ASP A 162 1.48 -22.66 -26.03
C ASP A 162 -0.05 -22.53 -26.10
N LEU A 163 -0.64 -21.67 -25.25
CA LEU A 163 -2.06 -21.41 -25.22
C LEU A 163 -2.49 -20.55 -26.42
N ALA A 164 -1.68 -19.55 -26.77
CA ALA A 164 -1.85 -18.74 -27.98
C ALA A 164 -1.82 -19.63 -29.24
N GLY A 165 -0.89 -20.58 -29.31
CA GLY A 165 -0.81 -21.56 -30.40
C GLY A 165 -2.05 -22.45 -30.47
N SER A 166 -2.57 -22.87 -29.32
CA SER A 166 -3.79 -23.70 -29.23
C SER A 166 -5.06 -22.96 -29.66
N PHE A 167 -5.13 -21.65 -29.43
CA PHE A 167 -6.29 -20.83 -29.80
C PHE A 167 -6.11 -20.06 -31.11
N GLY A 168 -4.92 -20.11 -31.72
CA GLY A 168 -4.64 -19.51 -33.02
C GLY A 168 -5.52 -20.11 -34.12
N GLY A 169 -6.55 -19.38 -34.54
CA GLY A 169 -7.52 -19.85 -35.54
C GLY A 169 -8.53 -20.88 -35.02
N ALA A 170 -8.62 -21.06 -33.71
CA ALA A 170 -9.61 -21.92 -33.07
C ALA A 170 -11.02 -21.31 -33.13
N VAL A 171 -12.04 -22.18 -33.05
CA VAL A 171 -13.44 -21.78 -32.89
C VAL A 171 -13.89 -21.92 -31.43
N PRO A 172 -14.94 -21.20 -30.99
CA PRO A 172 -15.56 -21.43 -29.70
C PRO A 172 -15.85 -22.91 -29.43
N GLY A 173 -15.55 -23.37 -28.22
CA GLY A 173 -15.62 -24.77 -27.81
C GLY A 173 -14.29 -25.52 -27.88
N THR A 174 -13.25 -24.95 -28.50
CA THR A 174 -11.90 -25.52 -28.50
C THR A 174 -11.35 -25.60 -27.08
N ARG A 175 -10.67 -26.71 -26.78
CA ARG A 175 -10.07 -26.99 -25.49
C ARG A 175 -8.55 -27.05 -25.60
N ALA A 176 -7.87 -26.49 -24.61
CA ALA A 176 -6.43 -26.62 -24.42
C ALA A 176 -6.15 -27.16 -23.02
N ASP A 177 -5.30 -28.17 -22.91
CA ASP A 177 -4.88 -28.75 -21.63
C ASP A 177 -3.72 -27.92 -21.07
N ALA A 178 -3.82 -27.53 -19.81
CA ALA A 178 -2.77 -26.79 -19.11
C ALA A 178 -1.61 -27.69 -18.65
N GLY A 179 -1.78 -29.01 -18.67
CA GLY A 179 -0.78 -30.01 -18.26
C GLY A 179 -0.74 -30.30 -16.74
N ASP A 180 -1.58 -29.63 -15.95
CA ASP A 180 -1.64 -29.74 -14.48
C ASP A 180 -3.04 -30.14 -13.98
N GLY A 181 -3.88 -30.66 -14.88
CA GLY A 181 -5.24 -31.10 -14.59
C GLY A 181 -6.30 -30.00 -14.76
N PHE A 182 -5.90 -28.79 -15.17
CA PHE A 182 -6.82 -27.75 -15.62
C PHE A 182 -7.00 -27.78 -17.15
N ILE A 183 -8.22 -27.43 -17.59
CA ILE A 183 -8.58 -27.34 -19.01
C ILE A 183 -9.08 -25.93 -19.29
N TYR A 184 -8.43 -25.26 -20.24
CA TYR A 184 -8.90 -24.01 -20.83
C TYR A 184 -9.93 -24.32 -21.93
N LEU A 185 -11.04 -23.60 -21.90
CA LEU A 185 -12.09 -23.64 -22.91
C LEU A 185 -12.22 -22.25 -23.53
N LEU A 186 -12.11 -22.17 -24.85
CA LEU A 186 -12.43 -20.94 -25.59
C LEU A 186 -13.96 -20.79 -25.65
N ASP A 187 -14.51 -19.85 -24.88
CA ASP A 187 -15.97 -19.68 -24.77
C ASP A 187 -16.54 -18.88 -25.93
N SER A 188 -15.90 -17.77 -26.27
CA SER A 188 -16.31 -16.90 -27.36
C SER A 188 -15.15 -16.08 -27.90
N VAL A 189 -15.32 -15.61 -29.14
CA VAL A 189 -14.42 -14.69 -29.81
C VAL A 189 -15.25 -13.48 -30.23
N GLU A 190 -15.01 -12.35 -29.59
CA GLU A 190 -15.62 -11.07 -29.95
C GLU A 190 -14.73 -10.37 -30.99
N THR A 191 -15.31 -10.03 -32.13
CA THR A 191 -14.66 -9.19 -33.15
C THR A 191 -15.19 -7.77 -33.06
N SER A 192 -14.30 -6.78 -33.12
CA SER A 192 -14.68 -5.36 -33.17
C SER A 192 -15.20 -4.92 -34.55
N LEU A 193 -15.20 -5.82 -35.54
CA LEU A 193 -15.75 -5.59 -36.87
C LEU A 193 -17.20 -6.10 -36.94
N PRO A 194 -18.18 -5.27 -37.35
CA PRO A 194 -19.53 -5.72 -37.60
C PRO A 194 -19.55 -6.59 -38.87
N GLU A 195 -19.33 -7.89 -38.74
CA GLU A 195 -19.38 -8.81 -39.88
C GLU A 195 -20.83 -9.22 -40.19
N GLY A 196 -21.40 -8.60 -41.22
CA GLY A 196 -22.44 -9.26 -42.01
C GLY A 196 -21.84 -10.44 -42.78
N PRO A 197 -22.64 -11.48 -43.10
CA PRO A 197 -22.12 -12.69 -43.71
C PRO A 197 -21.70 -12.44 -45.16
N GLY A 198 -20.40 -12.55 -45.41
CA GLY A 198 -19.83 -12.60 -46.76
C GLY A 198 -19.26 -11.28 -47.24
N MET A 199 -18.02 -10.98 -46.85
CA MET A 199 -17.04 -10.37 -47.75
C MET A 199 -15.65 -10.84 -47.34
N SER A 200 -14.99 -11.50 -48.27
CA SER A 200 -13.59 -11.89 -48.23
C SER A 200 -12.69 -10.70 -47.86
N LEU A 201 -11.81 -10.96 -46.89
CA LEU A 201 -10.75 -10.10 -46.36
C LEU A 201 -10.11 -9.22 -47.46
N PRO A 202 -10.08 -7.88 -47.31
CA PRO A 202 -9.24 -7.05 -48.14
C PRO A 202 -7.77 -7.36 -47.82
N GLY A 203 -7.05 -7.87 -48.82
CA GLY A 203 -5.60 -7.89 -48.82
C GLY A 203 -5.08 -6.45 -48.76
N GLY A 204 -4.45 -6.09 -47.65
CA GLY A 204 -3.86 -4.78 -47.43
C GLY A 204 -3.49 -4.61 -45.97
N VAL A 205 -2.25 -4.96 -45.62
CA VAL A 205 -1.70 -4.88 -44.27
C VAL A 205 -1.64 -3.41 -43.84
N ALA A 206 -2.62 -2.94 -43.07
CA ALA A 206 -2.37 -1.89 -42.10
C ALA A 206 -1.69 -2.57 -40.92
N VAL A 207 -0.42 -2.25 -40.71
CA VAL A 207 0.38 -2.78 -39.59
C VAL A 207 -0.10 -2.07 -38.32
N ASP A 208 -1.13 -2.60 -37.66
CA ASP A 208 -1.50 -2.23 -36.28
C ASP A 208 -0.45 -2.84 -35.33
N THR A 209 0.71 -2.18 -35.19
CA THR A 209 1.75 -2.64 -34.26
C THR A 209 1.30 -2.46 -32.81
N VAL A 210 1.01 -3.55 -32.11
CA VAL A 210 0.93 -3.56 -30.64
C VAL A 210 2.33 -3.31 -30.09
N SER A 211 2.44 -2.39 -29.14
CA SER A 211 3.72 -2.02 -28.55
C SER A 211 4.21 -3.09 -27.57
N VAL A 212 5.54 -3.20 -27.42
CA VAL A 212 6.16 -4.13 -26.45
C VAL A 212 5.60 -3.95 -25.03
N PRO A 213 5.42 -2.72 -24.51
CA PRO A 213 4.78 -2.51 -23.21
C PRO A 213 3.37 -3.07 -23.11
N GLU A 214 2.55 -2.98 -24.16
CA GLU A 214 1.19 -3.54 -24.17
C GLU A 214 1.20 -5.08 -24.12
N ILE A 215 2.16 -5.71 -24.81
CA ILE A 215 2.34 -7.17 -24.74
C ILE A 215 2.72 -7.58 -23.31
N ILE A 216 3.68 -6.88 -22.69
CA ILE A 216 4.13 -7.15 -21.31
C ILE A 216 2.96 -7.01 -20.35
N GLN A 217 2.26 -5.87 -20.38
CA GLN A 217 1.13 -5.60 -19.48
C GLN A 217 -0.01 -6.61 -19.70
N GLY A 218 -0.29 -6.97 -20.95
CA GLY A 218 -1.29 -7.97 -21.30
C GLY A 218 -0.96 -9.37 -20.77
N ARG A 219 0.28 -9.82 -20.93
CA ARG A 219 0.74 -11.12 -20.40
C ARG A 219 0.71 -11.17 -18.89
N VAL A 220 1.15 -10.09 -18.23
CA VAL A 220 1.05 -9.97 -16.78
C VAL A 220 -0.43 -9.98 -16.35
N ARG A 221 -1.30 -9.23 -17.03
CA ARG A 221 -2.75 -9.25 -16.80
C ARG A 221 -3.34 -10.66 -16.93
N PHE A 222 -2.99 -11.38 -18.00
CA PHE A 222 -3.42 -12.77 -18.18
C PHE A 222 -2.99 -13.64 -17.00
N ARG A 223 -1.70 -13.60 -16.61
CA ARG A 223 -1.20 -14.37 -15.46
C ARG A 223 -1.97 -14.07 -14.18
N PHE A 224 -2.30 -12.81 -13.92
CA PHE A 224 -3.12 -12.41 -12.77
C PHE A 224 -4.52 -13.04 -12.80
N CYS A 225 -5.19 -12.99 -13.94
CA CYS A 225 -6.52 -13.60 -14.07
C CYS A 225 -6.47 -15.13 -14.04
N ASP A 226 -5.43 -15.74 -14.62
CA ASP A 226 -5.23 -17.19 -14.65
C ASP A 226 -5.09 -17.76 -13.25
N GLU A 227 -4.23 -17.17 -12.41
CA GLU A 227 -4.05 -17.65 -11.04
C GLU A 227 -5.30 -17.45 -10.17
N LEU A 228 -6.02 -16.34 -10.34
CA LEU A 228 -7.30 -16.14 -9.66
C LEU A 228 -8.34 -17.19 -10.10
N ALA A 229 -8.41 -17.48 -11.40
CA ALA A 229 -9.32 -18.50 -11.93
C ALA A 229 -8.93 -19.90 -11.44
N ARG A 230 -7.64 -20.20 -11.28
CA ARG A 230 -7.15 -21.45 -10.69
C ARG A 230 -7.61 -21.63 -9.24
N LEU A 231 -7.63 -20.56 -8.44
CA LEU A 231 -8.19 -20.62 -7.07
C LEU A 231 -9.68 -20.97 -7.08
N TRP A 232 -10.45 -20.31 -7.94
CA TRP A 232 -11.89 -20.55 -8.06
C TRP A 232 -12.22 -21.95 -8.61
N ALA A 233 -11.62 -22.31 -9.75
CA ALA A 233 -11.82 -23.61 -10.39
C ALA A 233 -11.13 -24.77 -9.64
N GLY A 234 -10.20 -24.48 -8.73
CA GLY A 234 -9.58 -25.47 -7.86
C GLY A 234 -10.39 -25.80 -6.61
N GLY A 235 -11.47 -25.06 -6.33
CA GLY A 235 -12.31 -25.25 -5.14
C GLY A 235 -11.62 -24.91 -3.84
N THR A 236 -10.56 -24.10 -3.87
CA THR A 236 -9.82 -23.68 -2.66
C THR A 236 -10.43 -22.43 -2.01
N VAL A 237 -11.49 -21.88 -2.59
CA VAL A 237 -12.18 -20.68 -2.13
C VAL A 237 -13.62 -21.02 -1.76
N GLY A 238 -13.98 -20.80 -0.50
CA GLY A 238 -15.34 -20.82 0.00
C GLY A 238 -15.87 -19.40 0.21
N VAL A 239 -17.03 -19.09 -0.35
CA VAL A 239 -17.73 -17.82 -0.11
C VAL A 239 -19.17 -18.08 0.31
N ASP A 240 -19.57 -17.53 1.45
CA ASP A 240 -20.96 -17.50 1.87
C ASP A 240 -21.70 -16.39 1.11
N THR A 241 -22.50 -16.80 0.12
CA THR A 241 -23.27 -15.87 -0.71
C THR A 241 -24.39 -15.15 0.04
N VAL A 242 -24.89 -15.70 1.16
CA VAL A 242 -25.93 -15.08 1.98
C VAL A 242 -25.31 -13.95 2.81
N LEU A 243 -24.17 -14.20 3.46
CA LEU A 243 -23.42 -13.17 4.17
C LEU A 243 -22.94 -12.06 3.23
N MET A 244 -22.52 -12.42 2.02
CA MET A 244 -22.14 -11.46 0.99
C MET A 244 -23.30 -10.54 0.58
N ASP A 245 -24.51 -11.08 0.37
CA ASP A 245 -25.70 -10.28 0.07
C ASP A 245 -26.15 -9.42 1.26
N GLY A 246 -26.09 -9.97 2.46
CA GLY A 246 -26.40 -9.25 3.69
C GLY A 246 -25.49 -8.03 3.87
N LEU A 247 -24.18 -8.20 3.66
CA LEU A 247 -23.22 -7.10 3.72
C LEU A 247 -23.44 -6.09 2.59
N ALA A 248 -23.68 -6.54 1.36
CA ALA A 248 -23.99 -5.66 0.24
C ALA A 248 -25.22 -4.78 0.49
N SER A 249 -26.24 -5.33 1.16
CA SER A 249 -27.47 -4.62 1.52
C SER A 249 -27.21 -3.43 2.45
N LEU A 250 -26.25 -3.56 3.39
CA LEU A 250 -25.85 -2.43 4.25
C LEU A 250 -25.30 -1.25 3.44
N TYR A 251 -24.47 -1.53 2.43
CA TYR A 251 -23.94 -0.49 1.54
C TYR A 251 -24.98 0.06 0.55
N ALA A 252 -26.13 -0.59 0.43
CA ALA A 252 -27.28 -0.10 -0.34
C ALA A 252 -28.28 0.69 0.52
N ASP A 253 -27.93 1.00 1.77
CA ASP A 253 -28.82 1.60 2.78
C ASP A 253 -30.09 0.76 3.05
N GLN A 254 -29.96 -0.57 2.95
CA GLN A 254 -31.03 -1.53 3.18
C GLN A 254 -30.76 -2.35 4.45
N ALA A 255 -31.83 -2.84 5.07
CA ALA A 255 -31.70 -3.77 6.18
C ALA A 255 -31.02 -5.07 5.69
N PRO A 256 -30.02 -5.59 6.41
CA PRO A 256 -29.33 -6.80 6.01
C PRO A 256 -30.29 -7.99 6.06
N ILE A 257 -30.14 -8.91 5.11
CA ILE A 257 -30.88 -10.17 5.10
C ILE A 257 -30.16 -11.14 6.05
N GLY A 258 -30.63 -11.23 7.29
CA GLY A 258 -30.10 -12.18 8.29
C GLY A 258 -28.99 -11.61 9.18
N GLU A 259 -28.43 -12.47 10.02
CA GLU A 259 -27.33 -12.13 10.93
C GLU A 259 -25.99 -12.12 10.18
N LEU A 260 -25.20 -11.07 10.37
CA LEU A 260 -23.88 -10.92 9.76
C LEU A 260 -22.80 -11.47 10.71
N SER A 261 -22.78 -12.79 10.85
CA SER A 261 -21.84 -13.48 11.74
C SER A 261 -21.30 -14.75 11.09
N GLY A 262 -20.01 -15.02 11.31
CA GLY A 262 -19.31 -16.17 10.75
C GLY A 262 -18.37 -15.83 9.58
N PRO A 263 -17.73 -16.85 8.97
CA PRO A 263 -16.79 -16.66 7.88
C PRO A 263 -17.54 -16.34 6.57
N LEU A 264 -17.26 -15.18 5.98
CA LEU A 264 -17.78 -14.80 4.66
C LEU A 264 -16.89 -15.36 3.55
N LEU A 265 -15.57 -15.27 3.72
CA LEU A 265 -14.56 -15.77 2.78
C LEU A 265 -13.60 -16.70 3.51
N VAL A 266 -13.36 -17.89 2.96
CA VAL A 266 -12.36 -18.85 3.43
C VAL A 266 -11.50 -19.28 2.25
N CYS A 267 -10.19 -19.16 2.38
CA CYS A 267 -9.25 -19.67 1.37
C CYS A 267 -7.91 -20.06 2.01
N GLY A 268 -6.98 -20.56 1.19
CA GLY A 268 -5.64 -20.94 1.65
C GLY A 268 -4.81 -19.79 2.27
N TYR A 269 -5.22 -18.54 2.07
CA TYR A 269 -4.52 -17.35 2.58
C TYR A 269 -5.14 -16.76 3.85
N GLY A 270 -6.32 -17.22 4.26
CA GLY A 270 -7.00 -16.69 5.45
C GLY A 270 -8.49 -16.92 5.48
N THR A 271 -9.12 -16.34 6.50
CA THR A 271 -10.57 -16.29 6.67
C THR A 271 -10.96 -14.86 6.98
N TRP A 272 -12.01 -14.37 6.33
CA TRP A 272 -12.55 -13.03 6.54
C TRP A 272 -14.02 -13.12 6.95
N THR A 273 -14.35 -12.42 8.02
CA THR A 273 -15.71 -12.15 8.50
C THR A 273 -16.32 -10.94 7.76
N PRO A 274 -17.65 -10.71 7.84
CA PRO A 274 -18.27 -9.50 7.29
C PRO A 274 -17.62 -8.19 7.76
N ASP A 275 -17.24 -8.10 9.04
CA ASP A 275 -16.59 -6.92 9.61
C ASP A 275 -15.18 -6.70 9.02
N GLU A 276 -14.42 -7.78 8.80
CA GLU A 276 -13.10 -7.69 8.16
C GLU A 276 -13.24 -7.29 6.69
N ILE A 277 -14.22 -7.83 5.95
CA ILE A 277 -14.49 -7.39 4.58
C ILE A 277 -14.92 -5.91 4.56
N ALA A 278 -15.71 -5.45 5.54
CA ALA A 278 -16.06 -4.03 5.64
C ALA A 278 -14.83 -3.14 5.85
N MET A 279 -13.86 -3.59 6.66
CA MET A 279 -12.58 -2.88 6.81
C MET A 279 -11.76 -2.87 5.51
N GLU A 280 -11.77 -3.96 4.75
CA GLU A 280 -11.14 -4.02 3.41
C GLU A 280 -11.81 -3.04 2.44
N VAL A 281 -13.15 -2.94 2.45
CA VAL A 281 -13.89 -1.95 1.65
C VAL A 281 -13.46 -0.53 2.01
N GLU A 282 -13.40 -0.20 3.30
CA GLU A 282 -12.98 1.14 3.74
C GLU A 282 -11.54 1.44 3.32
N PHE A 283 -10.65 0.46 3.40
CA PHE A 283 -9.29 0.60 2.87
C PHE A 283 -9.30 0.83 1.35
N PHE A 284 -10.06 0.05 0.56
CA PHE A 284 -10.11 0.23 -0.89
C PHE A 284 -10.69 1.60 -1.29
N ARG A 285 -11.66 2.12 -0.53
CA ARG A 285 -12.24 3.45 -0.75
C ARG A 285 -11.23 4.60 -0.62
N THR A 286 -10.13 4.39 0.09
CA THR A 286 -9.02 5.37 0.14
C THR A 286 -8.28 5.50 -1.20
N ARG A 287 -8.34 4.48 -2.06
CA ARG A 287 -7.64 4.43 -3.36
C ARG A 287 -8.59 4.60 -4.54
N PHE A 288 -9.81 4.08 -4.43
CA PHE A 288 -10.80 4.12 -5.50
C PHE A 288 -12.20 4.40 -4.94
N PRO A 289 -12.91 5.42 -5.44
CA PRO A 289 -14.27 5.68 -4.98
C PRO A 289 -15.22 4.61 -5.54
N PHE A 290 -15.69 3.69 -4.69
CA PHE A 290 -16.75 2.74 -5.02
C PHE A 290 -17.64 2.44 -3.82
N THR A 291 -18.79 1.81 -4.09
CA THR A 291 -19.74 1.36 -3.07
C THR A 291 -20.25 -0.02 -3.45
N PRO A 292 -19.95 -1.07 -2.66
CA PRO A 292 -20.32 -2.42 -3.01
C PRO A 292 -21.77 -2.76 -2.65
N SER A 293 -22.72 -2.01 -3.23
CA SER A 293 -24.15 -2.11 -2.93
C SER A 293 -24.85 -3.34 -3.51
N ASN A 294 -24.12 -4.25 -4.15
CA ASN A 294 -24.67 -5.50 -4.66
C ASN A 294 -23.62 -6.62 -4.67
N ARG A 295 -24.09 -7.84 -4.92
CA ARG A 295 -23.27 -9.05 -4.96
C ARG A 295 -22.10 -8.97 -5.94
N GLN A 296 -22.29 -8.37 -7.11
CA GLN A 296 -21.24 -8.28 -8.12
C GLN A 296 -20.07 -7.41 -7.64
N TRP A 297 -20.37 -6.29 -6.99
CA TRP A 297 -19.33 -5.45 -6.40
C TRP A 297 -18.67 -6.11 -5.19
N MET A 298 -19.42 -6.82 -4.35
CA MET A 298 -18.81 -7.59 -3.26
C MET A 298 -17.91 -8.70 -3.78
N ARG A 299 -18.31 -9.36 -4.87
CA ARG A 299 -17.47 -10.33 -5.55
C ARG A 299 -16.18 -9.69 -6.06
N PHE A 300 -16.25 -8.49 -6.63
CA PHE A 300 -15.06 -7.72 -7.02
C PHE A 300 -14.12 -7.46 -5.83
N VAL A 301 -14.64 -7.09 -4.66
CA VAL A 301 -13.83 -6.91 -3.44
C VAL A 301 -13.14 -8.20 -3.04
N ILE A 302 -13.89 -9.32 -3.01
CA ILE A 302 -13.35 -10.65 -2.69
C ILE A 302 -12.25 -11.05 -3.69
N ASP A 303 -12.50 -10.88 -4.99
CA ASP A 303 -11.53 -11.21 -6.04
C ASP A 303 -10.25 -10.37 -5.89
N ASN A 304 -10.36 -9.09 -5.52
CA ASN A 304 -9.18 -8.27 -5.20
C ASN A 304 -8.43 -8.79 -3.96
N ILE A 305 -9.12 -9.14 -2.88
CA ILE A 305 -8.47 -9.69 -1.67
C ILE A 305 -7.72 -10.99 -2.02
N LEU A 306 -8.35 -11.90 -2.76
CA LEU A 306 -7.76 -13.17 -3.17
C LEU A 306 -6.53 -12.94 -4.05
N GLN A 307 -6.68 -12.10 -5.07
CA GLN A 307 -5.59 -11.78 -5.99
C GLN A 307 -4.42 -11.15 -5.23
N GLN A 308 -4.66 -10.13 -4.41
CA GLN A 308 -3.60 -9.49 -3.63
C GLN A 308 -2.94 -10.47 -2.64
N SER A 309 -3.70 -11.36 -2.00
CA SER A 309 -3.17 -12.34 -1.05
C SER A 309 -2.23 -13.33 -1.73
N LEU A 310 -2.66 -13.85 -2.88
CA LEU A 310 -1.84 -14.72 -3.72
C LEU A 310 -0.52 -14.03 -4.12
N PHE A 311 -0.58 -12.82 -4.69
CA PHE A 311 0.63 -12.15 -5.17
C PHE A 311 1.55 -11.67 -4.03
N ALA A 312 0.98 -11.35 -2.87
CA ALA A 312 1.77 -11.09 -1.67
C ALA A 312 2.52 -12.35 -1.21
N ALA A 313 1.86 -13.52 -1.22
CA ALA A 313 2.50 -14.79 -0.89
C ALA A 313 3.60 -15.14 -1.91
N MET A 314 3.36 -14.93 -3.21
CA MET A 314 4.38 -15.12 -4.25
C MET A 314 5.59 -14.21 -4.05
N LEU A 315 5.39 -12.96 -3.63
CA LEU A 315 6.50 -12.06 -3.31
C LEU A 315 7.29 -12.58 -2.11
N GLN A 316 6.59 -12.99 -1.05
CA GLN A 316 7.22 -13.53 0.15
C GLN A 316 8.08 -14.75 -0.16
N ASP A 317 7.61 -15.63 -1.05
CA ASP A 317 8.33 -16.84 -1.45
C ASP A 317 9.52 -16.55 -2.39
N SER A 318 9.36 -15.60 -3.32
CA SER A 318 10.34 -15.35 -4.39
C SER A 318 11.35 -14.23 -4.09
N ALA A 319 11.01 -13.28 -3.23
CA ALA A 319 11.81 -12.12 -2.86
C ALA A 319 11.54 -11.70 -1.40
N PRO A 320 11.93 -12.53 -0.41
CA PRO A 320 11.63 -12.28 1.01
C PRO A 320 12.18 -10.95 1.53
N ASP A 321 13.39 -10.56 1.13
CA ASP A 321 13.99 -9.28 1.56
C ASP A 321 13.14 -8.06 1.13
N ALA A 322 12.51 -8.13 -0.05
CA ALA A 322 11.60 -7.08 -0.52
C ALA A 322 10.29 -7.07 0.27
N TYR A 323 9.79 -8.25 0.66
CA TYR A 323 8.61 -8.37 1.53
C TYR A 323 8.89 -7.82 2.94
N ASP A 324 10.04 -8.16 3.53
CA ASP A 324 10.45 -7.68 4.85
C ASP A 324 10.59 -6.15 4.90
N SER A 325 11.12 -5.55 3.83
CA SER A 325 11.15 -4.08 3.68
C SER A 325 9.75 -3.49 3.73
N LEU A 326 8.80 -4.05 2.96
CA LEU A 326 7.41 -3.61 2.96
C LEU A 326 6.72 -3.84 4.32
N GLU A 327 7.08 -4.90 5.05
CA GLU A 327 6.56 -5.12 6.40
C GLU A 327 6.99 -3.99 7.35
N MET A 328 8.24 -3.52 7.26
CA MET A 328 8.70 -2.37 8.05
C MET A 328 8.00 -1.07 7.63
N GLU A 329 7.84 -0.84 6.32
CA GLU A 329 7.06 0.31 5.82
C GLU A 329 5.60 0.28 6.28
N SER A 330 5.00 -0.91 6.38
CA SER A 330 3.62 -1.06 6.86
C SER A 330 3.45 -0.58 8.31
N LYS A 331 4.49 -0.73 9.15
CA LYS A 331 4.49 -0.23 10.53
C LYS A 331 4.53 1.30 10.57
N ILE A 332 5.29 1.90 9.65
CA ILE A 332 5.33 3.37 9.46
C ILE A 332 3.96 3.87 8.98
N TYR A 333 3.34 3.16 8.03
CA TYR A 333 1.98 3.46 7.57
C TYR A 333 0.97 3.39 8.72
N ALA A 334 0.99 2.32 9.52
CA ALA A 334 0.12 2.14 10.68
C ALA A 334 0.26 3.28 11.70
N LEU A 335 1.49 3.71 11.97
CA LEU A 335 1.77 4.86 12.82
C LEU A 335 1.17 6.15 12.24
N SER A 336 1.35 6.38 10.93
CA SER A 336 0.82 7.57 10.26
C SER A 336 -0.70 7.64 10.33
N ILE A 337 -1.42 6.56 10.03
CA ILE A 337 -2.90 6.57 10.12
C ILE A 337 -3.40 6.64 11.57
N SER A 338 -2.59 6.19 12.53
CA SER A 338 -2.89 6.34 13.97
C SER A 338 -2.82 7.79 14.43
N PHE A 339 -1.97 8.62 13.81
CA PHE A 339 -1.90 10.05 14.12
C PHE A 339 -3.20 10.75 13.76
N ASP A 340 -3.77 10.41 12.60
CA ASP A 340 -5.06 10.93 12.18
C ASP A 340 -6.19 10.42 13.08
N ALA A 341 -6.14 9.14 13.49
CA ALA A 341 -7.14 8.57 14.39
C ALA A 341 -7.14 9.27 15.76
N ILE A 342 -5.98 9.39 16.41
CA ILE A 342 -5.90 10.05 17.73
C ILE A 342 -6.27 11.54 17.65
N ARG A 343 -5.92 12.22 16.55
CA ARG A 343 -6.33 13.61 16.31
C ARG A 343 -7.84 13.71 16.12
N SER A 344 -8.43 12.81 15.33
CA SER A 344 -9.88 12.75 15.13
C SER A 344 -10.60 12.60 16.47
N ASP A 345 -10.17 11.65 17.31
CA ASP A 345 -10.84 11.35 18.57
C ASP A 345 -10.55 12.38 19.67
N SER A 346 -9.38 13.03 19.64
CA SER A 346 -8.98 14.01 20.67
C SER A 346 -9.37 15.44 20.34
N VAL A 347 -9.55 15.75 19.05
CA VAL A 347 -9.82 17.10 18.54
C VAL A 347 -11.16 17.14 17.84
N LEU A 348 -11.32 16.44 16.71
CA LEU A 348 -12.48 16.60 15.83
C LEU A 348 -13.79 16.16 16.50
N SER A 349 -13.78 15.03 17.20
CA SER A 349 -14.95 14.49 17.91
C SER A 349 -15.48 15.41 19.03
N ARG A 350 -14.64 16.34 19.50
CA ARG A 350 -14.94 17.26 20.61
C ARG A 350 -15.37 18.64 20.12
N LEU A 351 -15.26 18.90 18.83
CA LEU A 351 -15.74 20.14 18.23
C LEU A 351 -17.25 20.06 17.99
N ASP A 352 -17.91 21.21 18.03
CA ASP A 352 -19.27 21.33 17.51
C ASP A 352 -19.27 20.90 16.03
N PRO A 353 -20.15 19.97 15.60
CA PRO A 353 -20.24 19.56 14.19
C PRO A 353 -20.37 20.72 13.21
N ALA A 354 -21.02 21.83 13.60
CA ALA A 354 -21.15 23.03 12.79
C ALA A 354 -19.81 23.75 12.56
N LEU A 355 -18.82 23.55 13.45
CA LEU A 355 -17.51 24.18 13.42
C LEU A 355 -16.38 23.23 13.02
N ALA A 356 -16.63 21.91 12.99
CA ALA A 356 -15.64 20.89 12.63
C ALA A 356 -15.11 21.02 11.18
N HIS A 357 -15.78 21.83 10.37
CA HIS A 357 -15.45 22.10 8.96
C HIS A 357 -14.68 23.41 8.77
N ASP A 358 -14.57 24.25 9.82
CA ASP A 358 -13.80 25.50 9.79
C ASP A 358 -12.31 25.22 10.03
N PRO A 359 -11.42 25.42 9.03
CA PRO A 359 -10.00 25.10 9.17
C PRO A 359 -9.31 25.88 10.29
N ALA A 360 -9.74 27.13 10.54
CA ALA A 360 -9.13 27.97 11.58
C ALA A 360 -9.50 27.48 12.99
N VAL A 361 -10.72 26.98 13.16
CA VAL A 361 -11.15 26.37 14.43
C VAL A 361 -10.41 25.05 14.66
N VAL A 362 -10.34 24.20 13.65
CA VAL A 362 -9.64 22.91 13.72
C VAL A 362 -8.15 23.09 14.02
N SER A 363 -7.49 24.05 13.37
CA SER A 363 -6.09 24.40 13.63
C SER A 363 -5.88 24.82 15.09
N ARG A 364 -6.63 25.81 15.59
CA ARG A 364 -6.52 26.24 17.01
C ARG A 364 -6.76 25.12 18.00
N ALA A 365 -7.74 24.25 17.73
CA ALA A 365 -8.04 23.12 18.60
C ALA A 365 -6.92 22.07 18.56
N THR A 366 -6.30 21.86 17.40
CA THR A 366 -5.14 20.98 17.22
C THR A 366 -3.93 21.54 17.98
N ASP A 367 -3.61 22.82 17.85
CA ASP A 367 -2.49 23.46 18.55
C ASP A 367 -2.66 23.39 20.08
N ALA A 368 -3.88 23.63 20.56
CA ALA A 368 -4.19 23.50 21.99
C ALA A 368 -4.07 22.06 22.48
N TRP A 369 -4.42 21.06 21.66
CA TRP A 369 -4.22 19.66 21.97
C TRP A 369 -2.74 19.27 21.99
N LEU A 370 -1.96 19.67 20.98
CA LEU A 370 -0.52 19.45 20.91
C LEU A 370 0.20 20.09 22.11
N SER A 371 -0.17 21.31 22.50
CA SER A 371 0.40 21.99 23.68
C SER A 371 0.15 21.21 24.97
N ARG A 372 -1.04 20.63 25.13
CA ARG A 372 -1.35 19.76 26.29
C ARG A 372 -0.56 18.46 26.26
N LEU A 373 -0.39 17.84 25.09
CA LEU A 373 0.43 16.63 24.95
C LEU A 373 1.90 16.94 25.25
N ALA A 374 2.46 18.02 24.70
CA ALA A 374 3.82 18.46 24.99
C ALA A 374 4.05 18.61 26.50
N GLY A 375 3.12 19.23 27.23
CA GLY A 375 3.19 19.33 28.69
C GLY A 375 3.11 17.97 29.40
N ARG A 376 2.24 17.06 28.94
CA ARG A 376 2.10 15.70 29.51
C ARG A 376 3.34 14.84 29.31
N TYR A 377 3.96 14.92 28.12
CA TYR A 377 5.13 14.12 27.75
C TYR A 377 6.46 14.87 27.95
N GLY A 378 6.44 15.99 28.68
CA GLY A 378 7.65 16.72 29.08
C GLY A 378 8.51 17.15 27.90
N LEU A 379 7.90 17.66 26.81
CA LEU A 379 8.63 18.15 25.66
C LEU A 379 9.49 19.36 26.06
N GLU A 380 10.80 19.25 25.83
CA GLU A 380 11.77 20.32 26.03
C GLU A 380 12.62 20.51 24.78
N LEU A 381 12.87 21.77 24.41
CA LEU A 381 13.75 22.16 23.32
C LEU A 381 15.05 22.76 23.89
N ASN A 382 16.19 22.40 23.30
CA ASN A 382 17.47 22.97 23.67
C ASN A 382 17.68 24.31 22.98
N GLU A 383 17.15 25.38 23.57
CA GLU A 383 17.23 26.73 23.00
C GLU A 383 18.67 27.21 22.78
N GLU A 384 19.61 26.80 23.64
CA GLU A 384 21.02 27.15 23.50
C GLU A 384 21.66 26.45 22.30
N ALA A 385 21.42 25.15 22.13
CA ALA A 385 21.95 24.41 20.97
C ALA A 385 21.29 24.86 19.66
N LEU A 386 19.97 25.11 19.65
CA LEU A 386 19.26 25.61 18.49
C LEU A 386 19.75 26.99 18.05
N ALA A 387 20.06 27.88 19.00
CA ALA A 387 20.61 29.20 18.70
C ALA A 387 22.05 29.15 18.16
N ALA A 388 22.80 28.08 18.47
CA ALA A 388 24.16 27.87 17.99
C ALA A 388 24.23 27.25 16.57
N LEU A 389 23.13 26.70 16.07
CA LEU A 389 23.07 26.06 14.76
C LEU A 389 22.77 27.04 13.62
N PRO A 390 23.26 26.76 12.39
CA PRO A 390 22.77 27.45 11.20
C PRO A 390 21.25 27.35 11.07
N VAL A 391 20.63 28.39 10.55
CA VAL A 391 19.18 28.45 10.33
C VAL A 391 18.69 27.35 9.36
N ASP A 392 19.50 27.01 8.35
CA ASP A 392 19.21 25.95 7.39
C ASP A 392 19.89 24.63 7.80
N PRO A 393 19.11 23.53 7.98
CA PRO A 393 19.65 22.20 8.28
C PRO A 393 20.62 21.62 7.25
N ASP A 394 20.61 22.12 6.01
CA ASP A 394 21.59 21.72 5.00
C ASP A 394 23.03 22.11 5.40
N GLY A 395 23.17 23.12 6.27
CA GLY A 395 24.45 23.56 6.85
C GLY A 395 24.85 22.82 8.13
N TRP A 396 24.04 21.89 8.63
CA TRP A 396 24.36 21.12 9.83
C TRP A 396 25.33 20.00 9.44
N VAL A 397 26.59 20.13 9.81
CA VAL A 397 27.59 19.08 9.61
C VAL A 397 27.72 18.33 10.94
N PRO A 398 27.08 17.16 11.11
CA PRO A 398 27.29 16.36 12.31
C PRO A 398 28.73 15.85 12.29
N PHE A 399 29.62 16.50 13.05
CA PHE A 399 30.95 15.96 13.28
C PHE A 399 30.81 14.67 14.11
N GLN A 400 31.27 13.55 13.55
CA GLN A 400 31.52 12.32 14.30
C GLN A 400 32.89 12.48 14.95
N GLU A 401 32.94 12.51 16.29
CA GLU A 401 34.21 12.30 17.00
C GLU A 401 34.59 10.81 17.01
#